data_AF-A0AAU6MV66-F1
#
_entry.id   AF-A0AAU6MV66-F1
#
_cell.length_a   1.000
_cell.length_b   1.000
_cell.length_c   1.000
_cell.angle_alpha   90.00
_cell.angle_beta   90.00
_cell.angle_gamma   90.00
#
_symmetry.space_group_name_H-M   'P 1'
#
loop_
_entity.id
_entity.type
_entity.pdbx_description
1 polymer ?
#
loop_
_entity_poly.entity_id
_entity_poly.type
_entity_poly.pdbx_seq_one_letter_code
_entity_poly.pdbx_strand_id
1 'polypeptide(L)'
;MRERVEALSGTGVVLAGGFVGLLGWAADAELRARAGFEAGPDWSVLYAELPLTVLIGVVVALAAWLLPRRWMIGPSMAGYVVRAALVALVLAGFWLAVQGWYAGLPEPAPDRKP
;
A
#
# COMPACT_ATOMS: atom_id res chain seq x y z
N MET A 1 7.86 2.29 -29.49
CA MET A 1 8.25 1.38 -28.37
C MET A 1 8.36 2.13 -27.05
N ARG A 2 9.10 3.25 -27.00
CA ARG A 2 9.38 4.03 -25.77
C ARG A 2 8.13 4.55 -25.03
N GLU A 3 7.20 5.20 -25.71
CA GLU A 3 5.94 5.69 -25.10
C GLU A 3 5.08 4.54 -24.55
N ARG A 4 5.07 3.38 -25.23
CA ARG A 4 4.34 2.19 -24.77
C ARG A 4 4.95 1.59 -23.50
N VAL A 5 6.28 1.55 -23.41
CA VAL A 5 6.99 1.10 -22.19
C VAL A 5 6.73 2.06 -21.04
N GLU A 6 6.67 3.36 -21.30
CA GLU A 6 6.42 4.38 -20.29
C GLU A 6 4.96 4.32 -19.78
N ALA A 7 3.99 4.16 -20.67
CA ALA A 7 2.60 3.93 -20.31
C ALA A 7 2.41 2.62 -19.50
N LEU A 8 2.99 1.51 -19.97
CA LEU A 8 2.96 0.23 -19.25
C LEU A 8 3.61 0.32 -17.86
N SER A 9 4.70 1.11 -17.73
CA SER A 9 5.35 1.32 -16.44
C SER A 9 4.49 2.12 -15.47
N GLY A 10 3.78 3.16 -15.95
CA GLY A 10 2.86 3.94 -15.13
C GLY A 10 1.69 3.12 -14.62
N THR A 11 1.05 2.34 -15.52
CA THR A 11 -0.01 1.41 -15.13
C THR A 11 0.48 0.35 -14.15
N GLY A 12 1.67 -0.21 -14.38
CA GLY A 12 2.28 -1.19 -13.48
C GLY A 12 2.52 -0.64 -12.07
N VAL A 13 2.98 0.61 -11.95
CA VAL A 13 3.18 1.28 -10.64
C VAL A 13 1.86 1.51 -9.92
N VAL A 14 0.80 1.93 -10.63
CA VAL A 14 -0.53 2.10 -10.03
C VAL A 14 -1.08 0.77 -9.53
N LEU A 15 -0.96 -0.30 -10.33
CA LEU A 15 -1.41 -1.64 -9.92
C LEU A 15 -0.63 -2.16 -8.70
N ALA A 16 0.70 -1.98 -8.69
CA ALA A 16 1.53 -2.40 -7.56
C ALA A 16 1.19 -1.61 -6.28
N GLY A 17 1.03 -0.29 -6.39
CA GLY A 17 0.63 0.55 -5.26
C GLY A 17 -0.75 0.19 -4.72
N GLY A 18 -1.74 0.00 -5.61
CA GLY A 18 -3.08 -0.41 -5.22
C GLY A 18 -3.12 -1.78 -4.57
N PHE A 19 -2.35 -2.75 -5.09
CA PHE A 19 -2.23 -4.08 -4.48
C PHE A 19 -1.63 -4.03 -3.07
N VAL A 20 -0.58 -3.25 -2.86
CA VAL A 20 0.02 -3.09 -1.52
C VAL A 20 -0.91 -2.36 -0.55
N GLY A 21 -1.64 -1.36 -1.03
CA GLY A 21 -2.69 -0.70 -0.23
C GLY A 21 -3.82 -1.67 0.16
N LEU A 22 -4.24 -2.55 -0.75
CA LEU A 22 -5.22 -3.62 -0.48
C LEU A 22 -4.72 -4.61 0.58
N LEU A 23 -3.45 -5.01 0.51
CA LEU A 23 -2.87 -5.90 1.52
C LEU A 23 -2.84 -5.22 2.89
N GLY A 24 -2.48 -3.94 2.94
CA GLY A 24 -2.46 -3.17 4.19
C GLY A 24 -3.84 -3.08 4.82
N TRP A 25 -4.86 -2.83 4.00
CA TRP A 25 -6.25 -2.88 4.43
C TRP A 25 -6.68 -4.26 4.93
N ALA A 26 -6.31 -5.33 4.23
CA ALA A 26 -6.73 -6.69 4.60
C ALA A 26 -6.20 -7.07 6.00
N ALA A 27 -4.96 -6.69 6.32
CA ALA A 27 -4.38 -6.88 7.65
C ALA A 27 -5.15 -6.08 8.73
N ASP A 28 -5.50 -4.83 8.42
CA ASP A 28 -6.29 -3.97 9.31
C ASP A 28 -7.68 -4.54 9.62
N ALA A 29 -8.39 -4.92 8.55
CA ALA A 29 -9.74 -5.45 8.62
C ALA A 29 -9.80 -6.75 9.43
N GLU A 30 -8.78 -7.61 9.31
CA GLU A 30 -8.66 -8.82 10.11
C GLU A 30 -8.50 -8.51 11.60
N LEU A 31 -7.65 -7.53 11.96
CA LEU A 31 -7.45 -7.16 13.35
C LEU A 31 -8.73 -6.59 13.96
N ARG A 32 -9.43 -5.70 13.25
CA ARG A 32 -10.71 -5.13 13.71
C ARG A 32 -11.81 -6.19 13.83
N ALA A 33 -11.85 -7.15 12.92
CA ALA A 33 -12.76 -8.29 13.03
C ALA A 33 -12.47 -9.13 14.28
N ARG A 34 -11.20 -9.32 14.66
CA ARG A 34 -10.80 -10.03 15.88
C ARG A 34 -11.08 -9.23 17.16
N ALA A 35 -10.99 -7.90 17.11
CA ALA A 35 -11.25 -7.01 18.24
C ALA A 35 -12.73 -6.90 18.62
N GLY A 36 -13.63 -7.36 17.74
CA GLY A 36 -15.07 -7.27 17.95
C GLY A 36 -15.60 -5.87 17.64
N PHE A 37 -16.77 -5.81 17.02
CA PHE A 37 -17.43 -4.54 16.73
C PHE A 37 -18.38 -4.19 17.88
N GLU A 38 -18.07 -3.15 18.65
CA GLU A 38 -18.81 -2.78 19.88
C GLU A 38 -20.29 -2.38 19.64
N ALA A 39 -20.70 -2.07 18.41
CA ALA A 39 -22.05 -1.55 18.10
C ALA A 39 -22.73 -2.16 16.85
N GLY A 40 -22.25 -3.29 16.33
CA GLY A 40 -22.73 -3.91 15.07
C GLY A 40 -21.75 -3.74 13.90
N PRO A 41 -22.07 -4.25 12.68
CA PRO A 41 -21.12 -4.27 11.57
C PRO A 41 -20.62 -2.86 11.22
N ASP A 42 -19.32 -2.61 11.41
CA ASP A 42 -18.72 -1.32 11.07
C ASP A 42 -18.39 -1.27 9.57
N TRP A 43 -19.34 -0.75 8.80
CA TRP A 43 -19.23 -0.62 7.34
C TRP A 43 -18.17 0.40 6.91
N SER A 44 -17.66 1.24 7.82
CA SER A 44 -16.62 2.22 7.52
C SER A 44 -15.31 1.55 7.06
N VAL A 45 -15.00 0.37 7.59
CA VAL A 45 -13.85 -0.44 7.21
C VAL A 45 -13.87 -0.76 5.70
N LEU A 46 -15.05 -1.07 5.15
CA LEU A 46 -15.22 -1.38 3.74
C LEU A 46 -15.36 -0.14 2.85
N TYR A 47 -16.13 0.87 3.28
CA TYR A 47 -16.48 1.99 2.40
C TYR A 47 -15.55 3.19 2.51
N ALA A 48 -14.92 3.42 3.66
CA ALA A 48 -14.02 4.54 3.87
C ALA A 48 -12.57 4.09 3.88
N GLU A 49 -12.25 3.05 4.65
CA GLU A 49 -10.86 2.69 4.90
C GLU A 49 -10.23 1.91 3.75
N LEU A 50 -10.97 0.98 3.12
CA LEU A 50 -10.51 0.26 1.92
C LEU A 50 -10.11 1.22 0.79
N PRO A 51 -10.98 2.09 0.28
CA PRO A 51 -10.57 2.97 -0.83
C PRO A 51 -9.46 3.93 -0.41
N LEU A 52 -9.44 4.37 0.85
CA LEU A 52 -8.41 5.29 1.34
C LEU A 52 -7.02 4.62 1.41
N THR A 53 -6.93 3.43 1.97
CA THR A 53 -5.66 2.67 2.06
C THR A 53 -5.13 2.25 0.70
N VAL A 54 -6.03 1.84 -0.22
CA VAL A 54 -5.68 1.60 -1.63
C VAL A 54 -5.15 2.87 -2.29
N LEU A 55 -5.81 4.01 -2.09
CA LEU A 55 -5.36 5.29 -2.62
C LEU A 55 -4.00 5.70 -2.05
N ILE A 56 -3.78 5.51 -0.75
CA ILE A 56 -2.48 5.76 -0.11
C ILE A 56 -1.39 4.92 -0.76
N GLY A 57 -1.62 3.61 -0.96
CA GLY A 57 -0.66 2.73 -1.65
C GLY A 57 -0.33 3.19 -3.07
N VAL A 58 -1.34 3.61 -3.84
CA VAL A 58 -1.16 4.18 -5.18
C VAL A 58 -0.34 5.47 -5.14
N VAL A 59 -0.67 6.40 -4.23
CA VAL A 59 0.02 7.69 -4.10
C VAL A 59 1.48 7.48 -3.70
N VAL A 60 1.76 6.57 -2.76
CA VAL A 60 3.12 6.21 -2.33
C VAL A 60 3.92 5.64 -3.50
N ALA A 61 3.35 4.70 -4.27
CA ALA A 61 4.01 4.12 -5.43
C ALA A 61 4.30 5.16 -6.51
N LEU A 62 3.34 6.05 -6.80
CA LEU A 62 3.50 7.13 -7.77
C LEU A 62 4.54 8.15 -7.32
N ALA A 63 4.55 8.52 -6.03
CA ALA A 63 5.56 9.41 -5.47
C ALA A 63 6.96 8.81 -5.62
N ALA A 64 7.14 7.54 -5.25
CA ALA A 64 8.40 6.83 -5.41
C ALA A 64 8.84 6.72 -6.89
N TRP A 65 7.88 6.60 -7.81
CA TRP A 65 8.16 6.56 -9.24
C TRP A 65 8.53 7.92 -9.83
N LEU A 66 7.81 8.98 -9.46
CA LEU A 66 7.90 10.30 -10.10
C LEU A 66 8.93 11.23 -9.46
N LEU A 67 9.14 11.17 -8.13
CA LEU A 67 10.10 12.06 -7.44
C LEU A 67 11.54 11.92 -7.93
N PRO A 68 12.08 10.71 -8.20
CA PRO A 68 13.45 10.58 -8.68
C PRO A 68 13.64 11.15 -10.10
N ARG A 69 12.56 11.24 -10.88
CA ARG A 69 12.57 11.74 -12.26
C ARG A 69 13.08 13.18 -12.36
N ARG A 70 12.94 13.97 -11.29
CA ARG A 70 13.45 15.36 -11.22
C ARG A 70 14.97 15.47 -11.14
N TRP A 71 15.64 14.39 -10.72
CA TRP A 71 17.11 14.35 -10.54
C TRP A 71 17.82 13.52 -11.61
N MET A 72 17.08 12.62 -12.27
CA MET A 72 17.62 11.71 -13.28
C MET A 72 17.47 12.33 -14.68
N ILE A 73 18.40 13.23 -15.03
CA ILE A 73 18.44 13.92 -16.33
C ILE A 73 19.04 12.97 -17.36
N GLY A 74 18.18 12.21 -18.07
CA GLY A 74 18.59 11.39 -19.21
C GLY A 74 17.88 10.03 -19.25
N PRO A 75 17.35 9.60 -20.40
CA PRO A 75 16.64 8.34 -20.52
C PRO A 75 17.59 7.16 -20.71
N SER A 76 18.15 6.67 -19.60
CA SER A 76 18.90 5.41 -19.58
C SER A 76 18.02 4.26 -19.07
N MET A 77 18.21 3.05 -19.61
CA MET A 77 17.61 1.81 -19.08
C MET A 77 17.95 1.62 -17.60
N ALA A 78 19.18 1.95 -17.21
CA ALA A 78 19.62 1.97 -15.82
C ALA A 78 18.74 2.88 -14.94
N GLY A 79 18.29 4.03 -15.47
CA GLY A 79 17.42 4.93 -14.73
C GLY A 79 16.02 4.37 -14.47
N TYR A 80 15.47 3.58 -15.40
CA TYR A 80 14.22 2.87 -15.20
C TYR A 80 14.32 1.77 -14.14
N VAL A 81 15.41 0.98 -14.18
CA VAL A 81 15.67 -0.08 -13.19
C VAL A 81 15.81 0.50 -11.78
N VAL A 82 16.58 1.58 -11.63
CA VAL A 82 16.75 2.27 -10.34
C VAL A 82 15.40 2.77 -9.79
N ARG A 83 14.56 3.36 -10.63
CA ARG A 83 13.23 3.83 -10.22
C ARG A 83 12.30 2.69 -9.83
N ALA A 84 12.32 1.58 -10.58
CA ALA A 84 11.53 0.40 -10.25
C ALA A 84 11.98 -0.22 -8.92
N ALA A 85 13.30 -0.28 -8.69
CA ALA A 85 13.87 -0.71 -7.42
C ALA A 85 13.47 0.21 -6.26
N LEU A 86 13.45 1.54 -6.46
CA LEU A 86 12.98 2.50 -5.46
C LEU A 86 11.49 2.30 -5.13
N VAL A 87 10.64 2.10 -6.14
CA VAL A 87 9.22 1.79 -5.91
C VAL A 87 9.07 0.49 -5.12
N ALA A 88 9.78 -0.57 -5.52
CA ALA A 88 9.75 -1.84 -4.81
C ALA A 88 10.22 -1.71 -3.36
N LEU A 89 11.30 -0.97 -3.12
CA LEU A 89 11.83 -0.70 -1.77
C LEU A 89 10.83 0.08 -0.91
N VAL A 90 10.23 1.14 -1.46
CA VAL A 90 9.25 1.96 -0.75
C VAL A 90 7.99 1.15 -0.45
N LEU A 91 7.49 0.36 -1.40
CA LEU A 91 6.34 -0.51 -1.19
C LEU A 91 6.62 -1.61 -0.17
N ALA A 92 7.79 -2.24 -0.22
CA ALA A 92 8.21 -3.23 0.78
C ALA A 92 8.38 -2.60 2.16
N GLY A 93 8.97 -1.42 2.25
CA GLY A 93 9.11 -0.67 3.50
C GLY A 93 7.76 -0.25 4.09
N PHE A 94 6.85 0.26 3.25
CA PHE A 94 5.48 0.56 3.65
C PHE A 94 4.77 -0.69 4.16
N TRP A 95 4.84 -1.80 3.41
CA TRP A 95 4.25 -3.08 3.81
C TRP A 95 4.80 -3.57 5.16
N LEU A 96 6.11 -3.54 5.36
CA LEU A 96 6.75 -3.94 6.61
C LEU A 96 6.38 -3.01 7.78
N ALA A 97 6.27 -1.69 7.54
CA ALA A 97 5.86 -0.74 8.56
C ALA A 97 4.41 -0.99 9.00
N VAL A 98 3.52 -1.27 8.04
CA VAL A 98 2.13 -1.66 8.30
C VAL A 98 2.06 -2.96 9.12
N GLN A 99 2.77 -4.01 8.68
CA GLN A 99 2.79 -5.29 9.40
C GLN A 99 3.43 -5.18 10.79
N GLY A 100 4.50 -4.39 10.93
CA GLY A 100 5.14 -4.14 12.22
C GLY A 100 4.25 -3.37 13.18
N TRP A 101 3.48 -2.40 12.67
CA TRP A 101 2.45 -1.72 13.45
C TRP A 101 1.40 -2.69 13.97
N TYR A 102 0.89 -3.60 13.12
CA TYR A 102 -0.08 -4.62 13.53
C TYR A 102 0.47 -5.63 14.54
N ALA A 103 1.72 -6.05 14.38
CA ALA A 103 2.35 -6.99 15.32
C ALA A 103 2.53 -6.40 16.73
N GLY A 104 2.55 -5.06 16.87
CA GLY A 104 2.66 -4.36 18.15
C GLY A 104 1.32 -4.10 18.84
N LEU A 105 0.18 -4.38 18.20
CA LEU A 105 -1.12 -4.14 18.79
C LEU A 105 -1.45 -5.22 19.83
N PRO A 106 -1.98 -4.85 21.01
CA PRO A 106 -2.35 -5.81 22.05
C PRO A 106 -3.34 -6.84 21.48
N GLU A 107 -3.16 -8.12 21.82
CA GLU A 107 -4.16 -9.12 21.46
C GLU A 107 -5.54 -8.70 22.00
N PRO A 108 -6.60 -8.77 21.18
CA PRO A 108 -7.93 -8.43 21.63
C PRO A 108 -8.34 -9.36 22.77
N ALA A 109 -8.85 -8.77 23.85
CA ALA A 109 -9.23 -9.53 25.03
C ALA A 109 -10.28 -10.59 24.67
N PRO A 110 -10.13 -11.84 25.12
CA PRO A 110 -11.09 -12.89 24.80
C PRO A 110 -12.48 -12.50 25.30
N ASP A 111 -13.44 -12.65 24.39
CA ASP A 111 -14.87 -12.37 24.58
C ASP A 111 -15.37 -13.06 25.86
N ARG A 112 -15.48 -12.31 26.97
CA ARG A 112 -16.16 -12.79 28.17
C ARG A 112 -17.65 -12.79 27.88
N LYS A 113 -18.13 -13.90 27.32
CA LYS A 113 -19.57 -14.16 27.27
C LYS A 113 -20.12 -14.19 28.71
N PRO A 114 -21.23 -13.49 29.00
CA PRO A 114 -21.95 -13.62 30.25
C PRO A 114 -22.58 -15.00 30.43
#